data_AF-A0A8S0PDT8-F1
#
_entry.id   AF-A0A8S0PDT8-F1
#
_cell.length_a   1.000
_cell.length_b   1.000
_cell.length_c   1.000
_cell.angle_alpha   90.00
_cell.angle_beta   90.00
_cell.angle_gamma   90.00
#
_symmetry.space_group_name_H-M   'P 1'
#
loop_
_entity.id
_entity.type
_entity.pdbx_description
1 polymer ?
#
loop_
_entity_poly.entity_id
_entity_poly.type
_entity_poly.pdbx_seq_one_letter_code
_entity_poly.pdbx_strand_id
1 'polypeptide(L)'
;MPAMPRDDPTTVRTTPQTSQTQPAPSTPVKNMPQVPHPITAPSGQSAGKNASDSSQMEFEAKSARDGAWYDVATFLSHRSLETSDLEVLVRFSGFGPEEDEWVNVLKNVRQRSLPCESSECAAVLQGDLILCFQEGKEQALYFDARVLDAQRRRHDVRGCRCRFLVRYEHDQSEEIVPLRKICRRPETDYRLHQIHSGSAASMNAQKTGTDPLAGNSLVVNAPATAPQKLPTPLPAGESEAPPAKIA
;
A
#
# COMPACT_ATOMS: atom_id res chain seq x y z
N MET A 1 -0.27 86.60 44.96
CA MET A 1 0.63 86.43 46.12
C MET A 1 -0.25 86.05 47.32
N PRO A 2 -0.05 84.93 48.05
CA PRO A 2 0.83 83.74 47.91
C PRO A 2 0.02 82.49 47.43
N ALA A 3 0.51 81.47 46.70
CA ALA A 3 1.68 80.57 46.72
C ALA A 3 1.51 79.30 47.62
N MET A 4 1.20 78.16 46.95
CA MET A 4 1.67 76.74 47.03
C MET A 4 2.29 76.22 48.37
N PRO A 5 2.33 74.89 48.70
CA PRO A 5 2.52 73.75 47.78
C PRO A 5 1.85 72.40 48.17
N ARG A 6 1.92 71.40 47.28
CA ARG A 6 1.86 69.97 47.65
C ARG A 6 2.75 69.14 46.72
N ASP A 7 3.74 68.46 47.31
CA ASP A 7 4.60 67.44 46.70
C ASP A 7 4.12 66.04 47.11
N ASP A 8 3.77 65.23 46.09
CA ASP A 8 4.33 63.91 45.72
C ASP A 8 4.30 62.69 46.69
N PRO A 9 4.59 61.44 46.23
CA PRO A 9 3.57 60.49 45.75
C PRO A 9 3.60 59.14 46.49
N THR A 10 2.66 58.23 46.18
CA THR A 10 2.85 56.80 46.45
C THR A 10 2.20 55.93 45.37
N THR A 11 3.04 55.04 44.83
CA THR A 11 2.85 54.07 43.76
C THR A 11 1.67 53.12 44.00
N VAL A 12 0.77 52.99 43.02
CA VAL A 12 -0.21 51.90 42.94
C VAL A 12 -0.05 51.13 41.63
N ARG A 13 0.06 49.82 41.82
CA ARG A 13 0.16 48.74 40.84
C ARG A 13 -1.14 48.61 40.06
N THR A 14 -1.08 48.77 38.73
CA THR A 14 -2.26 48.64 37.84
C THR A 14 -2.14 47.39 36.99
N THR A 15 -3.02 46.42 37.23
CA THR A 15 -3.46 45.44 36.22
C THR A 15 -4.69 46.01 35.51
N PRO A 16 -4.78 46.02 34.17
CA PRO A 16 -6.05 46.25 33.51
C PRO A 16 -6.70 44.94 33.04
N GLN A 17 -7.92 44.77 33.52
CA GLN A 17 -8.93 43.83 33.08
C GLN A 17 -9.62 44.38 31.81
N THR A 18 -9.76 43.51 30.81
CA THR A 18 -10.71 43.48 29.68
C THR A 18 -11.37 44.77 29.15
N SER A 19 -11.18 45.02 27.85
CA SER A 19 -12.21 45.61 26.98
C SER A 19 -12.50 44.64 25.83
N GLN A 20 -13.77 44.24 25.72
CA GLN A 20 -14.33 43.39 24.67
C GLN A 20 -14.43 44.17 23.36
N THR A 21 -13.99 43.57 22.27
CA THR A 21 -14.25 44.05 20.91
C THR A 21 -14.99 42.94 20.16
N GLN A 22 -16.20 43.24 19.68
CA GLN A 22 -17.01 42.34 18.84
C GLN A 22 -16.40 42.20 17.43
N PRO A 23 -16.56 41.03 16.78
CA PRO A 23 -15.92 40.72 15.50
C PRO A 23 -16.69 41.23 14.27
N ALA A 24 -15.93 41.61 13.25
CA ALA A 24 -16.40 41.87 11.89
C ALA A 24 -16.91 40.57 11.21
N PRO A 25 -17.85 40.67 10.25
CA PRO A 25 -18.50 39.49 9.67
C PRO A 25 -17.52 38.71 8.77
N SER A 26 -17.31 37.45 9.11
CA SER A 26 -16.62 36.47 8.27
C SER A 26 -17.52 36.07 7.10
N THR A 27 -16.99 36.21 5.89
CA THR A 27 -17.55 35.64 4.67
C THR A 27 -17.64 34.12 4.79
N PRO A 28 -18.72 33.46 4.32
CA PRO A 28 -18.86 32.02 4.42
C PRO A 28 -17.84 31.32 3.53
N VAL A 29 -16.99 30.50 4.13
CA VAL A 29 -16.14 29.53 3.45
C VAL A 29 -17.07 28.56 2.73
N LYS A 30 -16.98 28.53 1.41
CA LYS A 30 -17.77 27.64 0.56
C LYS A 30 -17.28 26.21 0.84
N ASN A 31 -18.11 25.42 1.53
CA ASN A 31 -17.89 23.98 1.73
C ASN A 31 -17.63 23.35 0.35
N MET A 32 -16.42 22.81 0.17
CA MET A 32 -16.07 22.02 -1.00
C MET A 32 -16.72 20.65 -0.85
N PRO A 33 -17.39 20.10 -1.89
CA PRO A 33 -17.98 18.77 -1.80
C PRO A 33 -16.86 17.74 -1.64
N GLN A 34 -16.81 17.08 -0.49
CA GLN A 34 -16.05 15.86 -0.30
C GLN A 34 -16.69 14.79 -1.17
N VAL A 35 -16.09 14.51 -2.33
CA VAL A 35 -16.57 13.48 -3.25
C VAL A 35 -16.40 12.12 -2.55
N PRO A 36 -17.49 11.41 -2.21
CA PRO A 36 -17.38 10.04 -1.74
C PRO A 36 -17.00 9.21 -2.96
N HIS A 37 -15.82 8.59 -2.96
CA HIS A 37 -15.51 7.54 -3.92
C HIS A 37 -16.39 6.33 -3.56
N PRO A 38 -17.35 5.91 -4.41
CA PRO A 38 -18.13 4.72 -4.14
C PRO A 38 -17.23 3.50 -4.39
N ILE A 39 -16.98 2.72 -3.32
CA ILE A 39 -16.57 1.32 -3.44
C ILE A 39 -17.77 0.61 -4.06
N THR A 40 -17.79 0.50 -5.39
CA THR A 40 -18.87 -0.17 -6.10
C THR A 40 -18.62 -1.68 -6.04
N ALA A 41 -19.37 -2.37 -5.19
CA ALA A 41 -19.58 -3.81 -5.30
C ALA A 41 -20.55 -4.09 -6.45
N PRO A 42 -20.35 -5.10 -7.32
CA PRO A 42 -21.21 -5.31 -8.46
C PRO A 42 -22.51 -6.01 -8.03
N SER A 43 -23.65 -5.37 -8.22
CA SER A 43 -24.97 -6.02 -8.26
C SER A 43 -26.00 -5.13 -8.95
N GLY A 44 -26.56 -5.60 -10.08
CA GLY A 44 -27.76 -5.04 -10.69
C GLY A 44 -27.78 -5.05 -12.21
N GLN A 45 -28.43 -6.05 -12.79
CA GLN A 45 -28.59 -6.30 -14.23
C GLN A 45 -29.45 -5.23 -14.92
N SER A 46 -29.08 -4.86 -16.16
CA SER A 46 -29.97 -4.24 -17.15
C SER A 46 -29.84 -5.02 -18.46
N ALA A 47 -30.98 -5.48 -18.96
CA ALA A 47 -31.10 -6.40 -20.09
C ALA A 47 -30.71 -5.75 -21.43
N GLY A 48 -29.74 -6.37 -22.10
CA GLY A 48 -29.39 -6.11 -23.49
C GLY A 48 -28.45 -7.20 -23.99
N LYS A 49 -29.01 -8.27 -24.57
CA LYS A 49 -28.27 -9.41 -25.13
C LYS A 49 -27.26 -8.94 -26.18
N ASN A 50 -25.98 -9.10 -25.88
CA ASN A 50 -24.97 -9.58 -26.83
C ASN A 50 -24.05 -10.53 -26.07
N ALA A 51 -24.15 -11.82 -26.41
CA ALA A 51 -23.27 -12.86 -25.91
C ALA A 51 -21.90 -12.72 -26.60
N SER A 52 -21.07 -11.86 -26.02
CA SER A 52 -19.63 -12.04 -26.00
C SER A 52 -19.19 -11.63 -24.61
N ASP A 53 -19.09 -12.62 -23.72
CA ASP A 53 -18.41 -12.51 -22.43
C ASP A 53 -16.90 -12.35 -22.71
N SER A 54 -16.56 -11.25 -23.37
CA SER A 54 -15.23 -10.66 -23.33
C SER A 54 -15.17 -10.04 -21.96
N SER A 55 -14.36 -10.58 -21.05
CA SER A 55 -14.06 -9.88 -19.81
C SER A 55 -13.65 -8.46 -20.19
N GLN A 56 -14.51 -7.48 -19.89
CA GLN A 56 -14.29 -6.12 -20.33
C GLN A 56 -13.04 -5.64 -19.59
N MET A 57 -11.94 -5.45 -20.32
CA MET A 57 -10.72 -4.93 -19.71
C MET A 57 -11.03 -3.54 -19.17
N GLU A 58 -10.94 -3.40 -17.84
CA GLU A 58 -11.07 -2.12 -17.17
C GLU A 58 -9.70 -1.43 -17.15
N PHE A 59 -9.72 -0.11 -17.29
CA PHE A 59 -8.52 0.72 -17.34
C PHE A 59 -8.54 1.77 -16.24
N GLU A 60 -7.36 2.14 -15.80
CA GLU A 60 -7.12 3.32 -14.98
C GLU A 60 -6.15 4.24 -15.72
N ALA A 61 -6.28 5.55 -15.48
CA ALA A 61 -5.40 6.55 -16.06
C ALA A 61 -4.90 7.53 -15.02
N LYS A 62 -3.67 8.03 -15.23
CA LYS A 62 -2.99 8.96 -14.35
C LYS A 62 -3.34 10.39 -14.74
N SER A 63 -3.98 11.13 -13.85
CA SER A 63 -4.31 12.54 -14.08
C SER A 63 -3.03 13.39 -14.06
N ALA A 64 -2.98 14.38 -14.96
CA ALA A 64 -1.89 15.35 -14.97
C ALA A 64 -2.03 16.41 -13.88
N ARG A 65 -3.22 16.55 -13.26
CA ARG A 65 -3.51 17.59 -12.27
C ARG A 65 -2.87 17.30 -10.91
N ASP A 66 -2.95 16.05 -10.46
CA ASP A 66 -2.53 15.63 -9.13
C ASP A 66 -1.58 14.41 -9.15
N GLY A 67 -1.38 13.78 -10.30
CA GLY A 67 -0.55 12.58 -10.44
C GLY A 67 -1.17 11.32 -9.84
N ALA A 68 -2.45 11.34 -9.46
CA ALA A 68 -3.18 10.18 -8.97
C ALA A 68 -3.75 9.33 -10.12
N TRP A 69 -4.01 8.07 -9.84
CA TRP A 69 -4.67 7.15 -10.77
C TRP A 69 -6.18 7.07 -10.48
N TYR A 70 -6.96 7.10 -11.55
CA TYR A 70 -8.42 7.05 -11.51
C TYR A 70 -8.95 6.02 -12.50
N ASP A 71 -10.04 5.36 -12.15
CA ASP A 71 -10.74 4.44 -13.05
C ASP A 71 -11.28 5.20 -14.27
N VAL A 72 -11.02 4.68 -15.48
CA VAL A 72 -11.53 5.23 -16.74
C VAL A 72 -12.94 4.73 -16.99
N ALA A 73 -13.91 5.65 -17.10
CA ALA A 73 -15.27 5.31 -17.49
C ALA A 73 -15.41 5.11 -18.99
N THR A 74 -14.78 5.98 -19.80
CA THR A 74 -14.78 5.86 -21.26
C THR A 74 -13.61 6.59 -21.89
N PHE A 75 -13.12 6.05 -23.00
CA PHE A 75 -12.24 6.77 -23.93
C PHE A 75 -13.13 7.52 -24.94
N LEU A 76 -12.93 8.83 -25.08
CA LEU A 76 -13.78 9.70 -25.89
C LEU A 76 -13.18 10.00 -27.26
N SER A 77 -11.85 10.14 -27.34
CA SER A 77 -11.13 10.48 -28.56
C SER A 77 -9.66 10.09 -28.45
N HIS A 78 -8.92 10.19 -29.56
CA HIS A 78 -7.47 10.00 -29.61
C HIS A 78 -6.83 11.05 -30.52
N ARG A 79 -5.55 11.36 -30.30
CA ARG A 79 -4.74 12.22 -31.16
C ARG A 79 -3.29 11.75 -31.20
N SER A 80 -2.65 11.91 -32.35
CA SER A 80 -1.21 11.72 -32.50
C SER A 80 -0.50 13.07 -32.54
N LEU A 81 0.45 13.27 -31.64
CA LEU A 81 1.35 14.42 -31.70
C LEU A 81 2.54 14.11 -32.61
N GLU A 82 3.18 15.15 -33.15
CA GLU A 82 4.28 15.05 -34.14
C GLU A 82 5.47 14.21 -33.64
N THR A 83 5.61 14.04 -32.33
CA THR A 83 6.66 13.27 -31.64
C THR A 83 6.37 11.77 -31.49
N SER A 84 5.34 11.22 -32.13
CA SER A 84 4.81 9.85 -31.89
C SER A 84 4.21 9.64 -30.48
N ASP A 85 3.92 10.72 -29.76
CA ASP A 85 3.16 10.65 -28.52
C ASP A 85 1.67 10.49 -28.88
N LEU A 86 1.15 9.28 -28.63
CA LEU A 86 -0.27 8.98 -28.75
C LEU A 86 -0.96 9.37 -27.45
N GLU A 87 -1.99 10.21 -27.56
CA GLU A 87 -2.83 10.62 -26.44
C GLU A 87 -4.28 10.22 -26.68
N VAL A 88 -4.97 9.93 -25.59
CA VAL A 88 -6.41 9.65 -25.56
C VAL A 88 -7.11 10.62 -24.64
N LEU A 89 -8.31 11.04 -25.02
CA LEU A 89 -9.19 11.83 -24.17
C LEU A 89 -10.00 10.85 -23.32
N VAL A 90 -9.83 10.92 -21.99
CA VAL A 90 -10.50 10.03 -21.04
C VAL A 90 -11.54 10.78 -20.22
N ARG A 91 -12.65 10.09 -19.94
CA ARG A 91 -13.57 10.44 -18.85
C ARG A 91 -13.33 9.54 -17.66
N PHE A 92 -13.07 10.12 -16.50
CA PHE A 92 -12.90 9.38 -15.26
C PHE A 92 -14.25 8.97 -14.65
N SER A 93 -14.24 7.83 -13.95
CA SER A 93 -15.43 7.33 -13.24
C SER A 93 -15.80 8.26 -12.09
N GLY A 94 -17.07 8.65 -12.01
CA GLY A 94 -17.57 9.55 -10.97
C GLY A 94 -17.39 11.05 -11.27
N PHE A 95 -16.80 11.41 -12.41
CA PHE A 95 -16.60 12.80 -12.81
C PHE A 95 -17.37 13.14 -14.10
N GLY A 96 -17.68 14.43 -14.28
CA GLY A 96 -18.38 14.95 -15.46
C GLY A 96 -17.42 15.35 -16.59
N PRO A 97 -17.96 15.83 -17.73
CA PRO A 97 -17.19 16.25 -18.90
C PRO A 97 -16.19 17.38 -18.62
N GLU A 98 -16.43 18.18 -17.58
CA GLU A 98 -15.54 19.25 -17.11
C GLU A 98 -14.19 18.73 -16.61
N GLU A 99 -14.12 17.45 -16.24
CA GLU A 99 -12.91 16.79 -15.77
C GLU A 99 -12.26 15.89 -16.83
N ASP A 100 -12.73 15.90 -18.08
CA ASP A 100 -12.13 15.08 -19.14
C ASP A 100 -10.67 15.51 -19.42
N GLU A 101 -9.75 14.55 -19.59
CA GLU A 101 -8.31 14.81 -19.75
C GLU A 101 -7.69 14.11 -20.96
N TRP A 102 -6.78 14.80 -21.65
CA TRP A 102 -5.86 14.17 -22.60
C TRP A 102 -4.70 13.54 -21.84
N VAL A 103 -4.56 12.21 -21.96
CA VAL A 103 -3.50 11.44 -21.28
C VAL A 103 -2.67 10.67 -22.28
N ASN A 104 -1.36 10.57 -22.03
CA ASN A 104 -0.44 9.79 -22.85
C ASN A 104 -0.71 8.28 -22.66
N VAL A 105 -0.96 7.57 -23.75
CA VAL A 105 -1.35 6.15 -23.71
C VAL A 105 -0.26 5.27 -23.10
N LEU A 106 0.99 5.49 -23.48
CA LEU A 106 2.09 4.61 -23.08
C LEU A 106 2.52 4.82 -21.63
N LYS A 107 2.33 6.03 -21.09
CA LYS A 107 2.81 6.40 -19.76
C LYS A 107 1.71 6.40 -18.71
N ASN A 108 0.51 6.83 -19.09
CA ASN A 108 -0.53 7.24 -18.15
C ASN A 108 -1.83 6.45 -18.32
N VAL A 109 -1.85 5.36 -19.09
CA VAL A 109 -3.01 4.46 -19.21
C VAL A 109 -2.53 3.03 -18.98
N ARG A 110 -3.24 2.28 -18.14
CA ARG A 110 -2.93 0.86 -17.90
C ARG A 110 -4.18 0.09 -17.49
N GLN A 111 -4.09 -1.24 -17.51
CA GLN A 111 -5.15 -2.09 -16.95
C GLN A 111 -5.34 -1.77 -15.47
N ARG A 112 -6.59 -1.73 -15.03
CA ARG A 112 -6.98 -1.41 -13.65
C ARG A 112 -6.28 -2.30 -12.63
N SER A 113 -5.82 -1.68 -11.55
CA SER A 113 -5.25 -2.38 -10.40
C SER A 113 -6.34 -3.16 -9.65
N LEU A 114 -5.97 -4.30 -9.08
CA LEU A 114 -6.92 -5.22 -8.44
C LEU A 114 -6.83 -5.09 -6.92
N PRO A 115 -7.95 -4.87 -6.21
CA PRO A 115 -7.96 -4.92 -4.75
C PRO A 115 -7.48 -6.27 -4.23
N CYS A 116 -6.71 -6.28 -3.14
CA CYS A 116 -6.25 -7.52 -2.52
C CYS A 116 -7.28 -8.07 -1.53
N GLU A 117 -7.63 -9.34 -1.65
CA GLU A 117 -8.35 -10.04 -0.58
C GLU A 117 -7.42 -10.38 0.60
N SER A 118 -8.01 -10.67 1.77
CA SER A 118 -7.23 -10.92 2.99
C SER A 118 -6.30 -12.14 2.90
N SER A 119 -6.68 -13.16 2.12
CA SER A 119 -5.90 -14.37 1.83
C SER A 119 -4.75 -14.11 0.84
N GLU A 120 -4.88 -13.10 -0.01
CA GLU A 120 -3.97 -12.80 -1.12
C GLU A 120 -2.70 -12.08 -0.69
N CYS A 121 -2.61 -11.69 0.59
CA CYS A 121 -1.49 -10.89 1.08
C CYS A 121 -0.13 -11.52 0.78
N ALA A 122 -0.04 -12.85 0.75
CA ALA A 122 1.19 -13.60 0.49
C ALA A 122 1.76 -13.36 -0.92
N ALA A 123 0.94 -12.93 -1.88
CA ALA A 123 1.37 -12.64 -3.25
C ALA A 123 2.03 -11.25 -3.42
N VAL A 124 1.80 -10.33 -2.47
CA VAL A 124 2.44 -9.01 -2.45
C VAL A 124 3.84 -9.14 -1.86
N LEU A 125 4.87 -8.96 -2.69
CA LEU A 125 6.27 -9.15 -2.34
C LEU A 125 7.07 -7.84 -2.46
N GLN A 126 8.26 -7.84 -1.87
CA GLN A 126 9.22 -6.75 -2.03
C GLN A 126 9.56 -6.54 -3.52
N GLY A 127 9.63 -5.27 -3.92
CA GLY A 127 9.91 -4.84 -5.29
C GLY A 127 8.66 -4.66 -6.15
N ASP A 128 7.50 -5.18 -5.73
CA ASP A 128 6.26 -5.04 -6.50
C ASP A 128 5.85 -3.57 -6.63
N LEU A 129 5.45 -3.20 -7.84
CA LEU A 129 4.69 -1.99 -8.10
C LEU A 129 3.24 -2.26 -7.68
N ILE A 130 2.67 -1.35 -6.89
CA ILE A 130 1.30 -1.40 -6.42
C ILE A 130 0.64 -0.03 -6.59
N LEU A 131 -0.70 -0.03 -6.65
CA LEU A 131 -1.49 1.17 -6.46
C LEU A 131 -1.87 1.27 -4.98
N CYS A 132 -1.40 2.32 -4.30
CA CYS A 132 -1.55 2.50 -2.88
C CYS A 132 -2.43 3.71 -2.57
N PHE A 133 -3.43 3.49 -1.72
CA PHE A 133 -4.27 4.55 -1.18
C PHE A 133 -3.48 5.36 -0.15
N GLN A 134 -3.38 6.68 -0.36
CA GLN A 134 -2.76 7.63 0.54
C GLN A 134 -3.82 8.61 1.04
N GLU A 135 -3.92 8.73 2.36
CA GLU A 135 -4.88 9.63 3.01
C GLU A 135 -4.12 10.89 3.44
N GLY A 136 -4.40 12.00 2.76
CA GLY A 136 -3.90 13.33 3.10
C GLY A 136 -4.86 14.09 4.00
N LYS A 137 -4.53 15.35 4.30
CA LYS A 137 -5.35 16.20 5.18
C LYS A 137 -6.70 16.56 4.56
N GLU A 138 -6.73 16.77 3.24
CA GLU A 138 -7.89 17.26 2.51
C GLU A 138 -8.37 16.29 1.42
N GLN A 139 -7.51 15.38 1.00
CA GLN A 139 -7.75 14.49 -0.13
C GLN A 139 -7.27 13.08 0.21
N ALA A 140 -7.90 12.09 -0.40
CA ALA A 140 -7.51 10.71 -0.28
C ALA A 140 -7.44 10.09 -1.68
N LEU A 141 -6.24 9.77 -2.11
CA LEU A 141 -5.88 9.53 -3.51
C LEU A 141 -5.13 8.21 -3.66
N TYR A 142 -5.04 7.74 -4.91
CA TYR A 142 -4.35 6.50 -5.25
C TYR A 142 -3.08 6.81 -6.06
N PHE A 143 -1.93 6.38 -5.56
CA PHE A 143 -0.64 6.62 -6.18
C PHE A 143 0.14 5.33 -6.40
N ASP A 144 1.06 5.35 -7.36
CA ASP A 144 2.04 4.29 -7.49
C ASP A 144 2.99 4.28 -6.29
N ALA A 145 3.22 3.08 -5.77
CA ALA A 145 4.21 2.82 -4.74
C ALA A 145 4.93 1.50 -4.99
N ARG A 146 6.15 1.39 -4.47
CA ARG A 146 6.92 0.15 -4.46
C ARG A 146 6.95 -0.43 -3.07
N VAL A 147 6.71 -1.74 -2.98
CA VAL A 147 6.84 -2.47 -1.72
C VAL A 147 8.32 -2.61 -1.37
N LEU A 148 8.73 -2.05 -0.23
CA LEU A 148 10.09 -2.17 0.28
C LEU A 148 10.23 -3.36 1.22
N ASP A 149 9.21 -3.67 2.02
CA ASP A 149 9.21 -4.81 2.93
C ASP A 149 7.78 -5.23 3.31
N ALA A 150 7.61 -6.48 3.74
CA ALA A 150 6.34 -7.04 4.18
C ALA A 150 6.48 -7.76 5.53
N GLN A 151 6.01 -7.11 6.59
CA GLN A 151 5.89 -7.73 7.90
C GLN A 151 4.68 -8.66 7.96
N ARG A 152 4.95 -9.97 7.85
CA ARG A 152 3.94 -11.02 7.92
C ARG A 152 3.46 -11.27 9.35
N ARG A 153 2.14 -11.40 9.51
CA ARG A 153 1.48 -11.73 10.78
C ARG A 153 0.49 -12.87 10.54
N ARG A 154 0.21 -13.68 11.57
CA ARG A 154 -0.85 -14.68 11.50
C ARG A 154 -2.22 -13.99 11.44
N HIS A 155 -3.07 -14.46 10.54
CA HIS A 155 -4.46 -14.03 10.41
C HIS A 155 -5.30 -15.11 9.71
N ASP A 156 -6.60 -14.95 9.74
CA ASP A 156 -7.59 -15.84 9.13
C ASP A 156 -8.54 -15.03 8.23
N VAL A 157 -9.68 -15.63 7.89
CA VAL A 157 -10.74 -15.04 7.06
C VAL A 157 -11.31 -13.73 7.63
N ARG A 158 -11.07 -13.40 8.90
CA ARG A 158 -11.57 -12.16 9.51
C ARG A 158 -10.83 -10.92 9.03
N GLY A 159 -9.64 -11.07 8.43
CA GLY A 159 -8.92 -9.95 7.85
C GLY A 159 -7.41 -10.05 7.97
N CYS A 160 -6.70 -9.55 6.96
CA CYS A 160 -5.24 -9.50 6.97
C CYS A 160 -4.70 -8.55 8.06
N ARG A 161 -3.65 -9.01 8.77
CA ARG A 161 -2.93 -8.24 9.81
C ARG A 161 -1.50 -7.87 9.40
N CYS A 162 -1.10 -8.19 8.17
CA CYS A 162 0.22 -7.88 7.65
C CYS A 162 0.39 -6.36 7.49
N ARG A 163 1.65 -5.91 7.57
CA ARG A 163 2.04 -4.51 7.36
C ARG A 163 3.08 -4.46 6.26
N PHE A 164 2.95 -3.49 5.36
CA PHE A 164 3.81 -3.35 4.20
C PHE A 164 4.48 -1.99 4.28
N LEU A 165 5.81 -1.96 4.27
CA LEU A 165 6.56 -0.73 4.08
C LEU A 165 6.56 -0.44 2.59
N VAL A 166 6.06 0.72 2.19
CA VAL A 166 5.97 1.14 0.79
C VAL A 166 6.68 2.48 0.60
N ARG A 167 7.23 2.72 -0.60
CA ARG A 167 7.74 4.01 -1.02
C ARG A 167 6.94 4.53 -2.20
N TYR A 168 6.34 5.70 -2.08
CA TYR A 168 5.57 6.32 -3.15
C TYR A 168 6.48 6.84 -4.26
N GLU A 169 6.10 6.63 -5.52
CA GLU A 169 6.93 7.05 -6.66
C GLU A 169 6.92 8.57 -6.86
N HIS A 170 5.83 9.25 -6.48
CA HIS A 170 5.62 10.67 -6.77
C HIS A 170 6.45 11.62 -5.86
N ASP A 171 6.62 11.27 -4.58
CA ASP A 171 7.31 12.12 -3.60
C ASP A 171 8.44 11.41 -2.83
N GLN A 172 8.67 10.12 -3.13
CA GLN A 172 9.65 9.25 -2.45
C GLN A 172 9.40 9.06 -0.94
N SER A 173 8.23 9.45 -0.43
CA SER A 173 7.87 9.24 0.96
C SER A 173 7.64 7.76 1.25
N GLU A 174 7.90 7.34 2.49
CA GLU A 174 7.71 5.97 2.95
C GLU A 174 6.57 5.90 3.97
N GLU A 175 5.71 4.88 3.84
CA GLU A 175 4.58 4.65 4.74
C GLU A 175 4.45 3.15 5.05
N ILE A 176 4.06 2.81 6.28
CA ILE A 176 3.66 1.45 6.64
C ILE A 176 2.14 1.33 6.49
N VAL A 177 1.70 0.62 5.47
CA VAL A 177 0.27 0.47 5.14
C VAL A 177 -0.27 -0.93 5.44
N PRO A 178 -1.55 -1.07 5.81
CA PRO A 178 -2.23 -2.36 5.83
C PRO A 178 -2.61 -2.81 4.41
N LEU A 179 -2.88 -4.11 4.23
CA LEU A 179 -3.25 -4.68 2.92
C LEU A 179 -4.43 -3.96 2.24
N ARG A 180 -5.44 -3.51 3.02
CA ARG A 180 -6.64 -2.84 2.49
C ARG A 180 -6.36 -1.53 1.73
N LYS A 181 -5.17 -0.94 1.88
CA LYS A 181 -4.75 0.24 1.11
C LYS A 181 -4.04 -0.14 -0.20
N ILE A 182 -3.79 -1.43 -0.44
CA ILE A 182 -2.98 -1.93 -1.56
C ILE A 182 -3.90 -2.55 -2.61
N CYS A 183 -3.81 -2.04 -3.83
CA CYS A 183 -4.28 -2.72 -5.03
C CYS A 183 -3.05 -3.22 -5.79
N ARG A 184 -3.04 -4.51 -6.12
CA ARG A 184 -1.96 -5.17 -6.83
C ARG A 184 -2.09 -4.95 -8.33
N ARG A 185 -0.96 -5.01 -9.01
CA ARG A 185 -0.88 -4.89 -10.46
C ARG A 185 -1.21 -6.24 -11.13
N PRO A 186 -2.03 -6.28 -12.21
CA PRO A 186 -2.38 -7.53 -12.90
C PRO A 186 -1.18 -8.38 -13.34
N GLU A 187 -0.04 -7.74 -13.60
CA GLU A 187 1.21 -8.39 -13.96
C GLU A 187 1.72 -9.36 -12.87
N THR A 188 1.21 -9.25 -11.63
CA THR A 188 1.56 -10.13 -10.49
C THR A 188 0.55 -11.27 -10.25
N ASP A 189 -0.54 -11.36 -11.02
CA ASP A 189 -1.63 -12.35 -10.84
C ASP A 189 -1.17 -13.81 -10.88
N TYR A 190 -0.14 -14.11 -11.68
CA TYR A 190 0.38 -15.47 -11.83
C TYR A 190 0.80 -16.08 -10.48
N ARG A 191 1.23 -15.25 -9.51
CA ARG A 191 1.61 -15.71 -8.17
C ARG A 191 0.43 -16.21 -7.36
N LEU A 192 -0.73 -15.59 -7.49
CA LEU A 192 -1.95 -16.04 -6.82
C LEU A 192 -2.41 -17.38 -7.36
N HIS A 193 -2.39 -17.55 -8.68
CA HIS A 193 -2.68 -18.82 -9.31
C HIS A 193 -1.76 -19.93 -8.79
N GLN A 194 -0.46 -19.64 -8.60
CA GLN A 194 0.50 -20.59 -8.04
C GLN A 194 0.20 -20.95 -6.58
N ILE A 195 -0.17 -19.97 -5.75
CA ILE A 195 -0.52 -20.20 -4.33
C ILE A 195 -1.77 -21.07 -4.20
N HIS A 196 -2.80 -20.79 -5.00
CA HIS A 196 -4.04 -21.57 -4.99
C HIS A 196 -3.82 -23.00 -5.53
N SER A 197 -3.02 -23.15 -6.59
CA SER A 197 -2.68 -24.45 -7.17
C SER A 197 -1.84 -25.31 -6.21
N GLY A 198 -0.86 -24.69 -5.51
CA GLY A 198 -0.02 -25.37 -4.52
C GLY A 198 -0.79 -25.81 -3.27
N SER A 199 -1.77 -25.03 -2.84
CA SER A 199 -2.65 -25.42 -1.72
C SER A 199 -3.58 -26.58 -2.09
N ALA A 200 -4.09 -26.63 -3.33
CA ALA A 200 -4.93 -27.73 -3.81
C ALA A 200 -4.17 -29.06 -3.93
N ALA A 201 -2.90 -29.03 -4.35
CA ALA A 201 -2.05 -30.22 -4.40
C ALA A 201 -1.76 -30.79 -3.00
N SER A 202 -1.63 -29.93 -1.98
CA SER A 202 -1.39 -30.34 -0.59
C SER A 202 -2.62 -31.01 0.05
N MET A 203 -3.83 -30.55 -0.27
CA MET A 203 -5.08 -31.15 0.25
C MET A 203 -5.36 -32.55 -0.32
N ASN A 204 -4.86 -32.88 -1.52
CA ASN A 204 -5.09 -34.19 -2.13
C ASN A 204 -4.16 -35.29 -1.58
N ALA A 205 -3.07 -34.93 -0.90
CA ALA A 205 -2.16 -35.88 -0.25
C ALA A 205 -2.66 -36.37 1.12
N GLN A 206 -3.65 -35.70 1.72
CA GLN A 206 -4.19 -36.06 3.03
C GLN A 206 -5.43 -36.99 2.99
N LYS A 207 -5.84 -37.47 1.81
CA LYS A 207 -7.02 -38.35 1.65
C LYS A 207 -6.70 -39.79 1.21
N THR A 208 -5.49 -40.26 1.45
CA THR A 208 -5.12 -41.69 1.35
C THR A 208 -4.43 -42.13 2.64
N GLY A 209 -5.22 -42.39 3.67
CA GLY A 209 -4.73 -42.84 4.97
C GLY A 209 -5.82 -43.59 5.72
N THR A 210 -6.06 -44.84 5.33
CA THR A 210 -6.75 -45.84 6.16
C THR A 210 -5.96 -47.14 6.07
N ASP A 211 -5.23 -47.45 7.14
CA ASP A 211 -4.64 -48.77 7.40
C ASP A 211 -5.73 -49.86 7.54
N PRO A 212 -5.35 -51.14 7.34
CA PRO A 212 -5.39 -52.01 8.51
C PRO A 212 -4.17 -52.94 8.68
N LEU A 213 -4.03 -53.30 9.95
CA LEU A 213 -3.02 -54.09 10.66
C LEU A 213 -2.91 -55.57 10.24
N ALA A 214 -1.68 -56.07 10.06
CA ALA A 214 -1.19 -57.43 10.38
C ALA A 214 0.33 -57.42 10.12
N GLY A 215 1.25 -57.51 11.09
CA GLY A 215 1.42 -58.61 12.04
C GLY A 215 2.55 -59.51 11.55
N ASN A 216 3.79 -59.29 12.02
CA ASN A 216 4.71 -60.38 12.38
C ASN A 216 5.96 -59.89 13.12
N SER A 217 6.30 -60.68 14.14
CA SER A 217 7.38 -60.55 15.12
C SER A 217 8.69 -61.17 14.61
N LEU A 218 9.84 -60.76 15.20
CA LEU A 218 11.15 -61.45 15.37
C LEU A 218 12.20 -60.34 15.71
N VAL A 219 12.41 -59.91 16.96
CA VAL A 219 13.18 -60.47 18.11
C VAL A 219 14.73 -60.36 17.95
N VAL A 220 15.37 -59.81 19.02
CA VAL A 220 16.80 -59.87 19.45
C VAL A 220 17.74 -58.81 18.84
N ASN A 221 18.61 -58.05 19.53
CA ASN A 221 18.90 -57.72 20.93
C ASN A 221 19.78 -56.43 20.92
N ALA A 222 19.67 -55.59 21.95
CA ALA A 222 20.74 -54.67 22.36
C ALA A 222 21.64 -55.36 23.40
N PRO A 223 22.87 -54.85 23.66
CA PRO A 223 22.97 -53.97 24.82
C PRO A 223 23.96 -52.79 24.66
N ALA A 224 23.76 -51.82 25.54
CA ALA A 224 24.46 -50.55 25.67
C ALA A 224 25.82 -50.65 26.37
N THR A 225 26.71 -49.70 26.09
CA THR A 225 27.71 -49.17 27.03
C THR A 225 28.15 -47.75 26.63
N ALA A 226 28.04 -46.82 27.57
CA ALA A 226 28.78 -45.54 27.64
C ALA A 226 29.62 -45.58 28.94
N PRO A 227 30.35 -44.54 29.38
CA PRO A 227 30.86 -43.30 28.74
C PRO A 227 32.37 -43.08 29.01
N GLN A 228 33.13 -42.29 28.22
CA GLN A 228 34.43 -41.74 28.69
C GLN A 228 34.77 -40.33 28.15
N LYS A 229 35.62 -39.66 28.94
CA LYS A 229 35.79 -38.23 29.24
C LYS A 229 36.90 -37.54 28.40
N LEU A 230 36.78 -36.22 28.24
CA LEU A 230 37.72 -35.22 27.67
C LEU A 230 39.16 -35.30 28.25
N PRO A 231 40.21 -34.81 27.57
CA PRO A 231 40.74 -33.46 27.85
C PRO A 231 41.33 -32.66 26.65
N THR A 232 41.28 -31.32 26.77
CA THR A 232 41.96 -30.27 25.94
C THR A 232 43.49 -30.28 26.14
N PRO A 233 44.29 -29.73 25.18
CA PRO A 233 45.07 -28.52 25.50
C PRO A 233 45.34 -27.53 24.32
N LEU A 234 45.60 -26.26 24.66
CA LEU A 234 46.30 -25.18 23.91
C LEU A 234 47.68 -24.92 24.62
N PRO A 235 48.59 -23.97 24.27
CA PRO A 235 48.67 -22.95 23.17
C PRO A 235 50.09 -22.78 22.51
N ALA A 236 50.23 -21.69 21.71
CA ALA A 236 51.43 -20.92 21.27
C ALA A 236 52.16 -21.38 19.99
N GLY A 237 52.58 -20.53 19.05
CA GLY A 237 52.59 -19.06 18.93
C GLY A 237 53.11 -18.59 17.55
N GLU A 238 53.07 -17.27 17.32
CA GLU A 238 53.99 -16.39 16.52
C GLU A 238 54.25 -16.76 15.03
N SER A 239 54.43 -15.90 14.02
CA SER A 239 54.52 -14.47 13.69
C SER A 239 54.36 -14.46 12.13
N GLU A 240 53.76 -13.52 11.42
CA GLU A 240 54.43 -12.33 10.87
C GLU A 240 53.70 -11.91 9.57
N ALA A 241 53.62 -10.61 9.29
CA ALA A 241 53.26 -9.98 8.02
C ALA A 241 54.16 -8.73 7.85
N PRO A 242 54.24 -8.00 6.71
CA PRO A 242 53.89 -8.25 5.30
C PRO A 242 55.12 -7.90 4.38
N PRO A 243 55.01 -7.56 3.06
CA PRO A 243 54.57 -6.22 2.65
C PRO A 243 53.75 -6.12 1.33
N ALA A 244 53.24 -4.92 1.12
CA ALA A 244 52.39 -4.42 0.05
C ALA A 244 53.03 -4.40 -1.35
N LYS A 245 52.16 -4.44 -2.39
CA LYS A 245 52.49 -4.08 -3.78
C LYS A 245 51.59 -2.94 -4.28
N ILE A 246 52.22 -1.79 -4.43
CA ILE A 246 52.15 -0.75 -5.49
C ILE A 246 50.93 -0.77 -6.43
N ALA A 247 50.14 0.31 -6.36
CA ALA A 247 49.66 1.12 -7.48
C ALA A 247 49.42 2.55 -6.97
#